data_AF-A0A6I3JGX2-F1
#
_entry.id   AF-A0A6I3JGX2-F1
#
_cell.length_a   1.000
_cell.length_b   1.000
_cell.length_c   1.000
_cell.angle_alpha   90.00
_cell.angle_beta   90.00
_cell.angle_gamma   90.00
#
_symmetry.space_group_name_H-M   'P 1'
#
loop_
_entity.id
_entity.type
_entity.pdbx_description
1 polymer ?
#
loop_
_entity_poly.entity_id
_entity_poly.type
_entity_poly.pdbx_seq_one_letter_code
_entity_poly.pdbx_strand_id
1 'polypeptide(L)' 'MSLSTRTIRRRISDGTIPAYQCGRRSIRLRLDELESALRRIPSARR' A
#
# COMPACT_ATOMS: atom_id res chain seq x y z
N MET A 1 -6.76 -9.75 0.55
CA MET A 1 -6.46 -8.69 1.53
C MET A 1 -7.37 -7.50 1.29
N SER A 2 -8.27 -7.15 2.22
CA SER A 2 -9.07 -5.93 2.11
C SER A 2 -8.45 -4.81 2.95
N LEU A 3 -7.88 -3.79 2.30
CA LEU A 3 -7.41 -2.56 2.93
C LEU A 3 -8.29 -1.40 2.49
N SER A 4 -8.51 -0.43 3.38
CA SER A 4 -9.20 0.80 3.00
C SER A 4 -8.31 1.65 2.08
N THR A 5 -8.92 2.35 1.13
CA THR A 5 -8.23 3.31 0.26
C THR A 5 -7.57 4.44 1.06
N ARG A 6 -8.16 4.83 2.20
CA ARG A 6 -7.60 5.81 3.14
C ARG A 6 -6.27 5.33 3.73
N THR A 7 -6.19 4.07 4.17
CA THR A 7 -4.97 3.48 4.71
C THR A 7 -3.86 3.46 3.67
N ILE A 8 -4.19 3.10 2.44
CA ILE A 8 -3.24 3.09 1.33
C ILE A 8 -2.71 4.50 1.06
N ARG A 9 -3.59 5.50 0.89
CA ARG A 9 -3.16 6.90 0.64
C ARG A 9 -2.29 7.47 1.75
N ARG A 10 -2.62 7.18 3.02
CA ARG A 10 -1.78 7.59 4.16
C ARG A 10 -0.38 7.00 4.04
N ARG A 11 -0.27 5.69 3.78
CA ARG A 11 1.03 5.03 3.65
C ARG A 11 1.85 5.53 2.45
N ILE A 12 1.21 5.93 1.36
CA ILE A 12 1.85 6.62 0.24
C ILE A 12 2.39 7.98 0.69
N SER A 13 1.56 8.78 1.36
CA SER A 13 1.94 10.10 1.88
C SER A 13 3.11 10.02 2.86
N ASP A 14 3.14 8.98 3.69
CA ASP A 14 4.19 8.74 4.69
C ASP A 14 5.44 8.08 4.07
N GLY A 15 5.47 7.83 2.75
CA GLY A 15 6.61 7.27 2.03
C GLY A 15 6.83 5.76 2.23
N THR A 16 5.93 5.08 2.95
CA THR A 16 6.08 3.64 3.26
C THR A 16 5.62 2.71 2.13
N ILE A 17 4.78 3.19 1.22
CA ILE A 17 4.33 2.43 0.05
C ILE A 17 4.62 3.26 -1.21
N PRO A 18 5.39 2.73 -2.17
CA PRO A 18 5.60 3.41 -3.43
C PRO A 18 4.32 3.41 -4.26
N ALA A 19 4.08 4.51 -4.97
CA ALA A 19 2.93 4.66 -5.84
C ALA A 19 3.29 5.41 -7.12
N TYR A 20 2.55 5.10 -8.18
CA TYR A 20 2.82 5.59 -9.52
C TYR A 20 1.63 6.42 -10.00
N GLN A 21 1.92 7.61 -10.48
CA GLN A 21 0.90 8.45 -11.07
C GLN A 21 0.61 8.00 -12.50
N CYS A 22 -0.65 7.70 -12.79
CA CYS A 22 -1.11 7.30 -14.10
C CYS A 22 -2.11 8.35 -14.59
N GLY A 23 -1.61 9.41 -15.23
CA GLY A 23 -2.40 10.54 -15.68
C GLY A 23 -2.76 11.55 -14.57
N ARG A 24 -3.81 12.36 -14.81
CA ARG A 24 -4.08 13.56 -13.99
C ARG A 24 -4.47 13.29 -12.53
N ARG A 25 -5.16 12.18 -12.24
CA ARG A 25 -5.69 11.89 -10.89
C ARG A 25 -5.63 10.42 -10.46
N SER A 26 -5.32 9.51 -11.38
CA SER A 26 -5.28 8.08 -11.05
C SER A 26 -3.92 7.70 -10.49
N ILE A 27 -3.92 6.92 -9.41
CA ILE A 27 -2.73 6.41 -8.75
C ILE A 27 -2.79 4.89 -8.84
N ARG A 28 -1.69 4.28 -9.25
CA ARG A 28 -1.51 2.83 -9.37
C ARG A 28 -0.45 2.37 -8.38
N LEU A 29 -0.59 1.13 -7.95
CA LEU A 29 0.32 0.46 -7.03
C LEU A 29 0.75 -0.84 -7.69
N ARG A 30 2.02 -1.16 -7.55
CA ARG A 30 2.53 -2.49 -7.85
C ARG A 30 2.19 -3.42 -6.69
N LEU A 31 1.57 -4.56 -6.98
CA LEU A 31 1.10 -5.47 -5.94
C LEU A 31 2.27 -6.08 -5.16
N ASP A 32 3.36 -6.40 -5.86
CA ASP A 32 4.61 -6.91 -5.32
C ASP A 32 5.27 -5.93 -4.33
N GLU A 33 5.27 -4.64 -4.65
CA GLU A 33 5.79 -3.60 -3.77
C GLU A 33 4.91 -3.38 -2.54
N LEU A 34 3.58 -3.48 -2.70
CA LEU A 34 2.64 -3.40 -1.58
C LEU A 34 2.85 -4.57 -0.61
N GLU A 35 2.97 -5.79 -1.11
CA GLU A 35 3.15 -6.98 -0.28
C GLU A 35 4.49 -6.99 0.43
N SER A 36 5.57 -6.55 -0.24
CA SER A 36 6.91 -6.46 0.38
C SER A 36 7.03 -5.33 1.41
N ALA A 37 6.30 -4.21 1.23
CA ALA A 37 6.27 -3.12 2.20
C ALA A 37 5.57 -3.51 3.52
N LEU A 38 4.72 -4.54 3.51
CA LEU A 38 3.97 -5.00 4.67
C LEU A 38 4.70 -6.17 5.36
N ARG A 39 5.20 -5.93 6.56
CA ARG A 39 5.75 -7.01 7.40
C ARG A 39 4.62 -7.78 8.07
N ARG A 40 4.71 -9.12 8.04
CA ARG A 40 3.83 -9.98 8.84
C ARG A 40 4.07 -9.71 10.32
N ILE A 41 2.98 -9.61 11.08
CA ILE A 41 3.03 -9.58 12.54
C ILE A 41 3.03 -11.04 13.02
N PRO A 42 4.04 -11.50 13.77
CA PRO A 42 4.17 -12.93 14.16
C PRO A 42 2.96 -13.50 14.91
N SER A 43 2.26 -12.66 15.68
CA SER A 43 1.06 -13.03 16.44
C SER A 43 -0.24 -12.87 15.65
N ALA A 44 -0.20 -12.30 14.45
CA ALA A 44 -1.37 -12.21 13.57
C ALA A 44 -1.55 -13.54 12.83
N ARG A 45 -1.79 -14.60 13.59
CA ARG A 45 -2.23 -15.89 13.08
C ARG A 45 -3.70 -16.04 13.44
N ARG A 46 -4.53 -16.24 12.42
CA ARG A 46 -5.89 -16.74 12.58
C ARG A 46 -5.85 -18.26 12.49
#